data_AF-A0A0P7ZUV5-F1
#
_entry.id   AF-A0A0P7ZUV5-F1
#
_cell.length_a   1.000
_cell.length_b   1.000
_cell.length_c   1.000
_cell.angle_alpha   90.00
_cell.angle_beta   90.00
_cell.angle_gamma   90.00
#
_symmetry.space_group_name_H-M   'P 1'
#
loop_
_entity.id
_entity.type
_entity.pdbx_description
1 polymer ?
#
loop_
_entity_poly.entity_id
_entity_poly.type
_entity_poly.pdbx_seq_one_letter_code
_entity_poly.pdbx_strand_id
1 'polypeptide(L)'
;MQAQTMSAGEGAVQVGIVIRTRDRPLFVRRALASVLAQSWPHWRIALINDGGARDTLEAAIADVASVRAFPDGALVVEHLAQSIGRSAAFNLGMERLDTEFVTCLDDDDTWSPDFLRDLVAFHARTAPLVPDLGGVMCGLTAIREDVIELNGKPTIVTLGEDGLPNSFKRDDFFLNPIAYACYRQDVYPVQWMLRREAARAVGGFPEDFNVMEDRAFMTRFLQHWRVAMLDRPLAFHHRRVSRRDDRARRVEMNTIDNPSYDWRLFSDLARVPVHSPPGTDADRTAHDTRLRAIATTVLREVNDETSALWHKLDGEAGRLHQRLDRLEGRLAHAAPETAALDADPETCLWSLWDRMGEQDIAHPVAPGHPFAERLELSQPFDLPGRLLHVSKAARRLIVQLPQTRDWSALEIALDGLAGPGHGLRCQFEIEADTGYLFETALSIIEREGLGRRQHKFLDTHVHSCQAHAPLRVTRDLTPAMLSRGESPKLSIILPRQALNFRFCCRDLVISRL
;
A
#
# COMPACT_ATOMS: atom_id res chain seq x y z
N MET A 1 -7.13 3.61 29.52
CA MET A 1 -8.60 3.68 29.65
C MET A 1 -9.05 4.80 28.73
N GLN A 2 -9.82 4.61 27.66
CA GLN A 2 -10.79 3.57 27.34
C GLN A 2 -10.47 2.95 25.98
N ALA A 3 -10.30 1.61 25.95
CA ALA A 3 -10.50 0.86 24.74
C ALA A 3 -12.00 0.93 24.45
N GLN A 4 -12.40 1.54 23.33
CA GLN A 4 -13.76 1.38 22.84
C GLN A 4 -13.93 -0.08 22.44
N THR A 5 -14.48 -0.85 23.36
CA THR A 5 -15.06 -2.15 23.11
C THR A 5 -16.16 -1.93 22.07
N MET A 6 -15.91 -2.32 20.82
CA MET A 6 -16.96 -2.38 19.81
C MET A 6 -18.07 -3.26 20.35
N SER A 7 -19.26 -2.67 20.55
CA SER A 7 -20.43 -3.36 21.06
C SER A 7 -20.84 -4.44 20.06
N ALA A 8 -20.89 -5.68 20.53
CA ALA A 8 -21.55 -6.76 19.83
C ALA A 8 -23.06 -6.51 19.82
N GLY A 9 -23.64 -6.33 18.62
CA GLY A 9 -25.08 -6.26 18.39
C GLY A 9 -25.43 -5.32 17.23
N GLU A 10 -25.75 -5.91 16.07
CA GLU A 10 -26.16 -5.30 14.79
C GLU A 10 -25.05 -4.54 13.99
N GLY A 11 -24.55 -5.18 12.92
CA GLY A 11 -23.71 -4.54 11.89
C GLY A 11 -22.22 -4.87 11.87
N ALA A 12 -21.79 -6.07 12.30
CA ALA A 12 -20.38 -6.45 12.20
C ALA A 12 -19.93 -6.60 10.74
N VAL A 13 -18.75 -6.06 10.41
CA VAL A 13 -18.13 -6.10 9.07
C VAL A 13 -18.02 -7.54 8.56
N GLN A 14 -18.69 -7.84 7.44
CA GLN A 14 -18.66 -9.16 6.82
C GLN A 14 -17.60 -9.22 5.72
N VAL A 15 -16.75 -10.25 5.78
CA VAL A 15 -15.73 -10.51 4.74
C VAL A 15 -16.10 -11.74 3.92
N GLY A 16 -16.27 -11.53 2.62
CA GLY A 16 -16.52 -12.59 1.65
C GLY A 16 -15.21 -13.18 1.16
N ILE A 17 -15.12 -14.51 1.11
CA ILE A 17 -13.94 -15.26 0.70
C ILE A 17 -14.33 -16.09 -0.50
N VAL A 18 -13.71 -15.83 -1.65
CA VAL A 18 -13.89 -16.66 -2.83
C VAL A 18 -12.77 -17.69 -2.88
N ILE A 19 -13.16 -18.97 -2.93
CA ILE A 19 -12.24 -20.09 -3.14
C ILE A 19 -12.69 -20.78 -4.43
N ARG A 20 -11.77 -20.97 -5.37
CA ARG A 20 -12.03 -21.69 -6.62
C ARG A 20 -11.17 -22.93 -6.69
N THR A 21 -11.77 -24.07 -7.01
CA THR A 21 -11.08 -25.36 -7.05
C THR A 21 -11.57 -26.24 -8.19
N ARG A 22 -10.72 -27.17 -8.61
CA ARG A 22 -11.05 -28.23 -9.58
C ARG A 22 -10.14 -29.43 -9.31
N ASP A 23 -10.74 -30.55 -8.88
CA ASP A 23 -10.07 -31.84 -8.67
C ASP A 23 -8.83 -31.76 -7.75
N ARG A 24 -8.90 -30.91 -6.72
CA ARG A 24 -7.80 -30.63 -5.78
C ARG A 24 -8.24 -30.77 -4.30
N PRO A 25 -8.82 -31.91 -3.90
CA PRO A 25 -9.39 -32.10 -2.56
C PRO A 25 -8.36 -31.88 -1.44
N LEU A 26 -7.09 -32.23 -1.66
CA LEU A 26 -6.04 -32.04 -0.66
C LEU A 26 -5.80 -30.57 -0.33
N PHE A 27 -5.77 -29.71 -1.35
CA PHE A 27 -5.47 -28.29 -1.22
C PHE A 27 -6.67 -27.54 -0.66
N VAL A 28 -7.86 -27.74 -1.24
CA VAL A 28 -9.08 -27.05 -0.75
C VAL A 28 -9.36 -27.35 0.71
N ARG A 29 -9.09 -28.57 1.22
CA ARG A 29 -9.18 -28.87 2.65
C ARG A 29 -8.28 -27.99 3.49
N ARG A 30 -7.03 -27.79 3.07
CA ARG A 30 -6.07 -26.93 3.77
C ARG A 30 -6.53 -25.46 3.74
N ALA A 31 -6.95 -24.96 2.58
CA ALA A 31 -7.44 -23.59 2.45
C ALA A 31 -8.65 -23.36 3.38
N LEU A 32 -9.66 -24.23 3.35
CA LEU A 32 -10.83 -24.17 4.22
C LEU A 32 -10.46 -24.25 5.71
N ALA A 33 -9.52 -25.11 6.09
CA ALA A 33 -9.03 -25.19 7.45
C ALA A 33 -8.37 -23.87 7.92
N SER A 34 -7.64 -23.18 7.03
CA SER A 34 -7.04 -21.88 7.35
C SER A 34 -8.09 -20.76 7.52
N VAL A 35 -9.21 -20.84 6.80
CA VAL A 35 -10.36 -19.93 6.99
C VAL A 35 -11.07 -20.23 8.31
N LEU A 36 -11.32 -21.50 8.63
CA LEU A 36 -11.92 -21.89 9.91
C LEU A 36 -11.06 -21.50 11.11
N ALA A 37 -9.74 -21.40 10.94
CA ALA A 37 -8.82 -20.96 11.97
C ALA A 37 -8.81 -19.44 12.21
N GLN A 38 -9.51 -18.64 11.40
CA GLN A 38 -9.53 -17.18 11.55
C GLN A 38 -10.12 -16.74 12.89
N SER A 39 -9.47 -15.75 13.50
CA SER A 39 -9.90 -15.12 14.76
C SER A 39 -11.01 -14.10 14.57
N TRP A 40 -11.22 -13.61 13.34
CA TRP A 40 -12.40 -12.83 12.97
C TRP A 40 -13.53 -13.80 12.58
N PRO A 41 -14.70 -13.77 13.25
CA PRO A 41 -15.75 -14.76 13.02
C PRO A 41 -16.74 -14.38 11.91
N HIS A 42 -16.71 -13.13 11.41
CA HIS A 42 -17.69 -12.61 10.46
C HIS A 42 -17.18 -12.74 9.02
N TRP A 43 -17.17 -13.97 8.51
CA TRP A 43 -16.82 -14.29 7.14
C TRP A 43 -17.85 -15.19 6.47
N ARG A 44 -17.88 -15.17 5.14
CA ARG A 44 -18.64 -16.08 4.29
C ARG A 44 -17.77 -16.60 3.15
N ILE A 45 -17.91 -17.87 2.80
CA ILE A 45 -17.16 -18.52 1.73
C ILE A 45 -18.11 -18.78 0.56
N ALA A 46 -17.69 -18.36 -0.64
CA ALA A 46 -18.20 -18.88 -1.89
C ALA A 46 -17.15 -19.83 -2.48
N LEU A 47 -17.43 -21.13 -2.42
CA LEU A 47 -16.58 -22.19 -2.93
C LEU A 47 -17.07 -22.63 -4.32
N ILE A 48 -16.31 -22.29 -5.35
CA ILE A 48 -16.65 -22.57 -6.74
C ILE A 48 -15.88 -23.80 -7.22
N ASN A 49 -16.62 -24.88 -7.48
CA ASN A 49 -16.09 -26.07 -8.14
C ASN A 49 -16.19 -25.91 -9.65
N ASP A 50 -15.08 -25.55 -10.28
CA ASP A 50 -15.00 -25.15 -11.69
C ASP A 50 -14.89 -26.37 -12.64
N GLY A 51 -15.91 -27.22 -12.64
CA GLY A 51 -15.96 -28.43 -13.48
C GLY A 51 -15.19 -29.63 -12.93
N GLY A 52 -14.95 -29.69 -11.62
CA GLY A 52 -14.37 -30.86 -10.93
C GLY A 52 -15.42 -31.86 -10.44
N ALA A 53 -14.97 -33.03 -10.00
CA ALA A 53 -15.83 -34.09 -9.47
C ALA A 53 -16.53 -33.67 -8.16
N ARG A 54 -17.87 -33.59 -8.19
CA ARG A 54 -18.71 -33.17 -7.05
C ARG A 54 -18.43 -34.00 -5.79
N ASP A 55 -18.55 -35.31 -5.89
CA ASP A 55 -18.42 -36.22 -4.73
C ASP A 55 -17.06 -36.10 -4.05
N THR A 56 -16.00 -35.84 -4.83
CA THR A 56 -14.64 -35.65 -4.31
C THR A 56 -14.51 -34.36 -3.51
N LEU A 57 -15.13 -33.28 -3.98
CA LEU A 57 -15.14 -32.01 -3.25
C LEU A 57 -16.03 -32.08 -2.01
N GLU A 58 -17.22 -32.68 -2.12
CA GLU A 58 -18.14 -32.83 -0.98
C GLU A 58 -17.51 -33.67 0.13
N ALA A 59 -16.81 -34.76 -0.20
CA ALA A 59 -16.04 -35.54 0.76
C ALA A 59 -14.94 -34.69 1.43
N ALA A 60 -14.23 -33.87 0.67
CA ALA A 60 -13.22 -32.96 1.21
C ALA A 60 -13.82 -31.92 2.17
N ILE A 61 -14.99 -31.37 1.86
CA ILE A 61 -15.71 -30.43 2.74
C ILE A 61 -16.16 -31.14 4.02
N ALA A 62 -16.70 -32.36 3.91
CA ALA A 62 -17.12 -33.17 5.06
C ALA A 62 -15.95 -33.53 5.98
N ASP A 63 -14.78 -33.88 5.41
CA ASP A 63 -13.55 -34.12 6.18
C ASP A 63 -13.19 -32.91 7.05
N VAL A 64 -13.23 -31.70 6.48
CA VAL A 64 -12.92 -30.46 7.21
C VAL A 64 -13.97 -30.17 8.27
N ALA A 65 -15.25 -30.29 7.92
CA ALA A 65 -16.37 -30.08 8.83
C ALA A 65 -16.36 -31.03 10.03
N SER A 66 -15.80 -32.24 9.88
CA SER A 66 -15.65 -33.21 10.97
C SER A 66 -14.66 -32.76 12.06
N VAL A 67 -13.67 -31.92 11.70
CA VAL A 67 -12.70 -31.35 12.64
C VAL A 67 -13.25 -30.07 13.27
N ARG A 68 -13.88 -29.21 12.46
CA ARG A 68 -14.51 -27.97 12.92
C ARG A 68 -15.66 -27.60 11.99
N ALA A 69 -16.87 -27.52 12.56
CA ALA A 69 -18.07 -27.18 11.80
C ALA A 69 -18.00 -25.75 11.24
N PHE A 70 -18.54 -25.57 10.03
CA PHE A 70 -18.80 -24.26 9.46
C PHE A 70 -19.97 -23.60 10.21
N PRO A 71 -19.90 -22.30 10.53
CA PRO A 71 -21.07 -21.57 11.02
C PRO A 71 -22.22 -21.65 10.02
N ASP A 72 -23.46 -21.60 10.51
CA ASP A 72 -24.65 -21.70 9.68
C ASP A 72 -24.66 -20.64 8.57
N GLY A 73 -24.83 -21.08 7.33
CA GLY A 73 -24.84 -20.21 6.14
C GLY A 73 -23.49 -19.57 5.78
N ALA A 74 -22.40 -19.94 6.45
CA ALA A 74 -21.07 -19.38 6.17
C ALA A 74 -20.37 -20.00 4.95
N LEU A 75 -20.84 -21.14 4.44
CA LEU A 75 -20.29 -21.79 3.25
C LEU A 75 -21.39 -22.00 2.19
N VAL A 76 -21.18 -21.41 1.02
CA VAL A 76 -21.97 -21.65 -0.19
C VAL A 76 -21.07 -22.36 -1.19
N VAL A 77 -21.54 -23.50 -1.71
CA VAL A 77 -20.79 -24.30 -2.69
C VAL A 77 -21.54 -24.29 -4.02
N GLU A 78 -20.87 -23.87 -5.09
CA GLU A 78 -21.42 -23.89 -6.44
C GLU A 78 -20.68 -24.92 -7.28
N HIS A 79 -21.39 -25.92 -7.81
CA HIS A 79 -20.83 -26.92 -8.70
C HIS A 79 -21.16 -26.61 -10.16
N LEU A 80 -20.13 -26.24 -10.92
CA LEU A 80 -20.25 -26.01 -12.35
C LEU A 80 -20.10 -27.32 -13.12
N ALA A 81 -20.93 -27.52 -14.13
CA ALA A 81 -20.89 -28.71 -14.98
C ALA A 81 -19.66 -28.73 -15.90
N GLN A 82 -19.18 -27.55 -16.29
CA GLN A 82 -17.99 -27.35 -17.12
C GLN A 82 -17.18 -26.19 -16.54
N SER A 83 -15.88 -26.22 -16.79
CA SER A 83 -14.98 -25.15 -16.35
C SER A 83 -15.23 -23.89 -17.16
N ILE A 84 -15.47 -22.78 -16.47
CA ILE A 84 -15.61 -21.43 -17.05
C ILE A 84 -14.30 -20.63 -16.94
N GLY A 85 -13.27 -21.22 -16.35
CA GLY A 85 -11.97 -20.58 -16.16
C GLY A 85 -11.87 -19.79 -14.85
N ARG A 86 -10.63 -19.49 -14.47
CA ARG A 86 -10.31 -19.00 -13.12
C ARG A 86 -10.88 -17.61 -12.81
N SER A 87 -10.85 -16.71 -13.79
CA SER A 87 -11.37 -15.34 -13.67
C SER A 87 -12.88 -15.35 -13.51
N ALA A 88 -13.59 -16.04 -14.42
CA ALA A 88 -15.05 -16.15 -14.38
C ALA A 88 -15.53 -16.88 -13.11
N ALA A 89 -14.81 -17.90 -12.65
CA ALA A 89 -15.09 -18.57 -11.38
C ALA A 89 -14.95 -17.62 -10.18
N PHE A 90 -13.92 -16.77 -10.15
CA PHE A 90 -13.77 -15.75 -9.10
C PHE A 90 -14.93 -14.73 -9.14
N ASN A 91 -15.24 -14.21 -10.33
CA ASN A 91 -16.33 -13.24 -10.52
C ASN A 91 -17.68 -13.81 -10.08
N LEU A 92 -17.97 -15.07 -10.46
CA LEU A 92 -19.17 -15.78 -10.02
C LEU A 92 -19.21 -15.88 -8.49
N GLY A 93 -18.12 -16.30 -7.86
CA GLY A 93 -18.02 -16.36 -6.40
C GLY A 93 -18.26 -15.02 -5.72
N MET A 94 -17.71 -13.94 -6.27
CA MET A 94 -17.93 -12.58 -5.77
C MET A 94 -19.41 -12.17 -5.85
N GLU A 95 -20.11 -12.50 -6.95
CA GLU A 95 -21.56 -12.22 -7.09
C GLU A 95 -22.43 -13.08 -6.16
N ARG A 96 -21.96 -14.25 -5.72
CA ARG A 96 -22.66 -15.10 -4.74
C ARG A 96 -22.52 -14.61 -3.29
N LEU A 97 -21.58 -13.71 -3.01
CA LEU A 97 -21.32 -13.19 -1.68
C LEU A 97 -22.11 -11.90 -1.47
N ASP A 98 -22.85 -11.81 -0.36
CA ASP A 98 -23.43 -10.55 0.12
C ASP A 98 -22.66 -10.06 1.36
N THR A 99 -21.51 -9.45 1.09
CA THR A 99 -20.53 -9.02 2.10
C THR A 99 -19.99 -7.63 1.78
N GLU A 100 -19.46 -6.93 2.80
CA GLU A 100 -18.87 -5.60 2.62
C GLU A 100 -17.52 -5.69 1.90
N PHE A 101 -16.71 -6.66 2.31
CA PHE A 101 -15.42 -6.94 1.70
C PHE A 101 -15.43 -8.25 0.90
N VAL A 102 -14.50 -8.36 -0.04
CA VAL A 102 -14.18 -9.58 -0.79
C VAL A 102 -12.66 -9.81 -0.78
N THR A 103 -12.27 -11.07 -0.68
CA THR A 103 -10.89 -11.55 -0.80
C THR A 103 -10.86 -12.84 -1.59
N CYS A 104 -9.72 -13.14 -2.21
CA CYS A 104 -9.50 -14.35 -3.00
C CYS A 104 -8.50 -15.25 -2.25
N LEU A 105 -8.92 -16.47 -1.93
CA LEU A 105 -8.03 -17.49 -1.40
C LEU A 105 -7.95 -18.62 -2.42
N ASP A 106 -6.81 -18.71 -3.13
CA ASP A 106 -6.55 -19.83 -4.00
C ASP A 106 -6.52 -21.13 -3.19
N ASP A 107 -6.98 -22.24 -3.79
CA ASP A 107 -7.21 -23.49 -3.06
C ASP A 107 -5.93 -24.10 -2.49
N ASP A 108 -4.77 -23.72 -3.00
CA ASP A 108 -3.46 -24.12 -2.49
C ASP A 108 -2.79 -23.08 -1.60
N ASP A 109 -3.42 -21.95 -1.28
CA ASP A 109 -2.85 -20.94 -0.39
C ASP A 109 -3.44 -20.99 1.03
N THR A 110 -2.82 -20.28 1.98
CA THR A 110 -3.31 -20.22 3.37
C THR A 110 -3.10 -18.86 4.02
N TRP A 111 -3.83 -18.59 5.08
CA TRP A 111 -3.65 -17.42 5.93
C TRP A 111 -3.23 -17.75 7.36
N SER A 112 -2.57 -16.77 7.99
CA SER A 112 -2.42 -16.71 9.44
C SER A 112 -3.80 -16.58 10.11
N PRO A 113 -4.03 -17.15 11.32
CA PRO A 113 -5.27 -16.97 12.09
C PRO A 113 -5.68 -15.50 12.34
N ASP A 114 -4.73 -14.59 12.19
CA ASP A 114 -4.91 -13.16 12.45
C ASP A 114 -5.26 -12.34 11.20
N PHE A 115 -5.20 -12.93 10.00
CA PHE A 115 -5.32 -12.23 8.71
C PHE A 115 -6.56 -11.35 8.63
N LEU A 116 -7.76 -11.92 8.78
CA LEU A 116 -9.00 -11.18 8.64
C LEU A 116 -9.16 -10.10 9.73
N ARG A 117 -8.87 -10.45 10.99
CA ARG A 117 -8.99 -9.53 12.13
C ARG A 117 -8.12 -8.30 11.93
N ASP A 118 -6.86 -8.52 11.55
CA ASP A 118 -5.88 -7.45 11.44
C ASP A 118 -6.14 -6.57 10.21
N LEU A 119 -6.58 -7.14 9.09
CA LEU A 119 -6.98 -6.37 7.91
C LEU A 119 -8.26 -5.56 8.14
N VAL A 120 -9.29 -6.12 8.79
CA VAL A 120 -10.51 -5.38 9.17
C VAL A 120 -10.16 -4.22 10.10
N ALA A 121 -9.37 -4.48 11.14
CA ALA A 121 -8.95 -3.43 12.07
C ALA A 121 -8.10 -2.36 11.39
N PHE A 122 -7.23 -2.75 10.45
CA PHE A 122 -6.40 -1.83 9.71
C PHE A 122 -7.22 -0.97 8.75
N HIS A 123 -8.13 -1.55 7.96
CA HIS A 123 -9.04 -0.80 7.11
C HIS A 123 -9.86 0.22 7.93
N ALA A 124 -10.43 -0.20 9.07
CA ALA A 124 -11.23 0.68 9.92
C ALA A 124 -10.47 1.92 10.41
N ARG A 125 -9.17 1.80 10.70
CA ARG A 125 -8.32 2.94 11.10
C ARG A 125 -7.89 3.81 9.93
N THR A 126 -7.72 3.23 8.74
CA THR A 126 -7.20 3.93 7.56
C THR A 126 -8.29 4.63 6.75
N ALA A 127 -9.49 4.05 6.67
CA ALA A 127 -10.59 4.57 5.83
C ALA A 127 -10.97 6.04 6.12
N PRO A 128 -11.03 6.52 7.39
CA PRO A 128 -11.32 7.92 7.68
C PRO A 128 -10.26 8.90 7.17
N LEU A 129 -9.02 8.42 6.99
CA LEU A 129 -7.87 9.22 6.55
C LEU A 129 -7.72 9.24 5.02
N VAL A 130 -8.38 8.31 4.33
CA VAL A 130 -8.19 8.04 2.90
C VAL A 130 -9.57 7.85 2.25
N PRO A 131 -10.18 8.94 1.74
CA PRO A 131 -11.56 8.90 1.24
C PRO A 131 -11.82 7.89 0.10
N ASP A 132 -10.82 7.64 -0.74
CA ASP A 132 -10.80 6.72 -1.88
C ASP A 132 -10.14 5.36 -1.54
N LEU A 133 -10.08 4.98 -0.27
CA LEU A 133 -9.58 3.66 0.13
C LEU A 133 -10.54 2.56 -0.35
N GLY A 134 -10.11 1.81 -1.36
CA GLY A 134 -10.85 0.66 -1.89
C GLY A 134 -10.58 -0.63 -1.15
N GLY A 135 -9.50 -0.71 -0.37
CA GLY A 135 -9.20 -1.90 0.43
C GLY A 135 -7.85 -1.86 1.12
N VAL A 136 -7.47 -2.99 1.69
CA VAL A 136 -6.19 -3.18 2.38
C VAL A 136 -5.55 -4.50 1.99
N MET A 137 -4.25 -4.63 2.23
CA MET A 137 -3.48 -5.84 1.99
C MET A 137 -2.44 -6.06 3.08
N CYS A 138 -1.80 -7.22 3.10
CA CYS A 138 -0.72 -7.54 4.04
C CYS A 138 0.54 -8.07 3.32
N GLY A 139 1.62 -8.19 4.09
CA GLY A 139 2.83 -8.91 3.69
C GLY A 139 2.56 -10.37 3.35
N LEU A 140 3.47 -10.95 2.57
CA LEU A 140 3.40 -12.30 2.05
C LEU A 140 4.67 -13.09 2.40
N THR A 141 4.50 -14.35 2.77
CA THR A 141 5.58 -15.34 2.83
C THR A 141 5.35 -16.40 1.76
N ALA A 142 6.38 -16.67 0.93
CA ALA A 142 6.32 -17.79 -0.01
C ALA A 142 6.79 -19.08 0.69
N ILE A 143 5.89 -20.05 0.79
CA ILE A 143 6.17 -21.35 1.37
C ILE A 143 6.53 -22.31 0.25
N ARG A 144 7.70 -22.96 0.35
CA ARG A 144 8.09 -24.03 -0.56
C ARG A 144 7.58 -25.35 -0.03
N GLU A 145 6.92 -26.12 -0.88
CA GLU A 145 6.33 -27.41 -0.49
C GLU A 145 6.38 -28.45 -1.59
N ASP A 146 6.03 -29.68 -1.23
CA ASP A 146 5.77 -30.76 -2.18
C ASP A 146 4.66 -31.69 -1.66
N VAL A 147 4.12 -32.52 -2.55
CA VAL A 147 3.15 -33.56 -2.20
C VAL A 147 3.85 -34.91 -2.32
N ILE A 148 4.01 -35.57 -1.18
CA ILE A 148 4.60 -36.91 -1.12
C ILE A 148 3.55 -37.93 -0.69
N GLU A 149 3.76 -39.19 -1.05
CA GLU A 149 2.92 -40.29 -0.59
C GLU A 149 3.47 -40.81 0.75
N LEU A 150 2.69 -40.63 1.81
CA LEU A 150 3.00 -41.16 3.15
C LEU A 150 1.88 -42.12 3.54
N ASN A 151 2.24 -43.38 3.84
CA ASN A 151 1.29 -44.43 4.22
C ASN A 151 0.13 -44.61 3.21
N GLY A 152 0.43 -44.54 1.90
CA GLY A 152 -0.58 -44.66 0.84
C GLY A 152 -1.52 -43.46 0.72
N LYS A 153 -1.20 -42.32 1.36
CA LYS A 153 -1.99 -41.08 1.30
C LYS A 153 -1.14 -39.91 0.81
N PRO A 154 -1.65 -39.09 -0.14
CA PRO A 154 -0.97 -37.88 -0.56
C PRO A 154 -0.96 -36.88 0.60
N THR A 155 0.22 -36.46 1.00
CA THR A 155 0.47 -35.58 2.15
C THR A 155 1.31 -34.40 1.72
N ILE A 156 0.90 -33.20 2.11
CA ILE A 156 1.67 -31.97 1.87
C ILE A 156 2.81 -31.90 2.88
N VAL A 157 4.03 -31.65 2.39
CA VAL A 157 5.21 -31.43 3.23
C VAL A 157 5.83 -30.08 2.89
N THR A 158 5.96 -29.24 3.92
CA THR A 158 6.67 -27.97 3.84
C THR A 158 8.17 -28.20 3.81
N LEU A 159 8.83 -27.68 2.78
CA LEU A 159 10.28 -27.80 2.53
C LEU A 159 11.06 -26.56 2.96
N GLY A 160 10.37 -25.55 3.47
CA GLY A 160 10.93 -24.29 3.97
C GLY A 160 10.26 -23.09 3.33
N GLU A 161 10.89 -21.93 3.47
CA GLU A 161 10.45 -20.68 2.87
C GLU A 161 11.33 -20.36 1.67
N ASP A 162 10.72 -19.77 0.64
CA ASP A 162 11.46 -19.21 -0.47
C ASP A 162 11.58 -17.69 -0.33
N GLY A 163 12.77 -17.18 -0.67
CA GLY A 163 12.92 -15.75 -0.91
C GLY A 163 12.07 -15.32 -2.08
N LEU A 164 11.04 -14.52 -1.83
CA LEU A 164 10.34 -13.80 -2.88
C LEU A 164 11.34 -12.89 -3.61
N PRO A 165 11.31 -12.81 -4.96
CA PRO A 165 12.08 -11.80 -5.68
C PRO A 165 11.78 -10.41 -5.13
N ASN A 166 12.71 -9.45 -5.24
CA ASN A 166 12.47 -8.07 -4.80
C ASN A 166 11.26 -7.43 -5.49
N SER A 167 10.83 -7.96 -6.65
CA SER A 167 9.59 -7.56 -7.29
C SER A 167 8.33 -7.90 -6.46
N PHE A 168 8.40 -8.80 -5.50
CA PHE A 168 7.24 -9.20 -4.69
C PHE A 168 7.36 -8.76 -3.23
N LYS A 169 8.44 -8.05 -2.89
CA LYS A 169 8.65 -7.42 -1.59
C LYS A 169 8.20 -5.98 -1.69
N ARG A 170 7.05 -5.66 -1.11
CA ARG A 170 6.53 -4.29 -1.01
C ARG A 170 6.57 -3.84 0.44
N ASP A 171 7.23 -2.71 0.62
CA ASP A 171 7.35 -2.04 1.92
C ASP A 171 6.60 -0.68 1.89
N ASP A 172 5.92 -0.38 0.78
CA ASP A 172 5.12 0.84 0.60
C ASP A 172 3.82 0.73 1.38
N PHE A 173 3.49 1.78 2.13
CA PHE A 173 2.26 1.83 2.92
C PHE A 173 1.00 1.96 2.06
N PHE A 174 1.08 2.55 0.85
CA PHE A 174 -0.04 2.63 -0.08
C PHE A 174 0.35 2.26 -1.49
N LEU A 175 -0.60 1.62 -2.14
CA LEU A 175 -0.59 1.34 -3.55
C LEU A 175 -1.51 2.32 -4.29
N ASN A 176 -0.95 2.96 -5.31
CA ASN A 176 -1.63 3.84 -6.24
C ASN A 176 -1.28 3.42 -7.69
N PRO A 177 -2.02 3.86 -8.71
CA PRO A 177 -1.87 3.34 -10.07
C PRO A 177 -0.51 3.66 -10.68
N ILE A 178 0.08 4.83 -10.36
CA ILE A 178 1.41 5.21 -10.84
C ILE A 178 2.48 4.32 -10.19
N ALA A 179 2.41 4.14 -8.87
CA ALA A 179 3.32 3.27 -8.12
C ALA A 179 3.12 1.77 -8.42
N TYR A 180 2.00 1.37 -9.01
CA TYR A 180 1.80 0.00 -9.48
C TYR A 180 2.27 -0.19 -10.92
N ALA A 181 2.05 0.79 -11.80
CA ALA A 181 2.50 0.76 -13.19
C ALA A 181 4.02 0.91 -13.33
N CYS A 182 4.65 1.77 -12.52
CA CYS A 182 6.09 2.03 -12.56
C CYS A 182 6.92 0.93 -11.88
N TYR A 183 6.31 0.17 -10.98
CA TYR A 183 6.99 -0.91 -10.28
C TYR A 183 6.69 -2.22 -11.00
N ARG A 184 7.72 -3.03 -11.24
CA ARG A 184 7.58 -4.40 -11.74
C ARG A 184 6.97 -5.36 -10.68
N GLN A 185 6.24 -4.81 -9.71
CA GLN A 185 5.86 -5.48 -8.48
C GLN A 185 4.39 -5.93 -8.48
N ASP A 186 4.17 -7.23 -8.63
CA ASP A 186 2.83 -7.82 -8.61
C ASP A 186 2.33 -8.03 -7.17
N VAL A 187 1.01 -7.95 -6.99
CA VAL A 187 0.32 -8.21 -5.73
C VAL A 187 -0.54 -9.43 -5.93
N TYR A 188 -0.38 -10.44 -5.06
CA TYR A 188 -1.13 -11.68 -5.20
C TYR A 188 -2.54 -11.57 -4.60
N PRO A 189 -3.54 -12.24 -5.21
CA PRO A 189 -4.91 -12.36 -4.69
C PRO A 189 -5.03 -12.68 -3.19
N VAL A 190 -4.16 -13.58 -2.70
CA VAL A 190 -4.13 -14.02 -1.30
C VAL A 190 -3.81 -12.90 -0.29
N GLN A 191 -3.26 -11.77 -0.73
CA GLN A 191 -2.80 -10.71 0.18
C GLN A 191 -3.87 -9.69 0.56
N TRP A 192 -4.92 -9.54 -0.25
CA TRP A 192 -5.79 -8.38 -0.17
C TRP A 192 -7.21 -8.68 0.30
N MET A 193 -7.80 -7.65 0.92
CA MET A 193 -9.20 -7.54 1.28
C MET A 193 -9.72 -6.21 0.70
N LEU A 194 -10.56 -6.30 -0.32
CA LEU A 194 -11.08 -5.13 -1.04
C LEU A 194 -12.56 -4.95 -0.76
N ARG A 195 -13.07 -3.71 -0.84
CA ARG A 195 -14.50 -3.44 -0.82
C ARG A 195 -15.15 -4.18 -1.98
N ARG A 196 -16.15 -5.02 -1.71
CA ARG A 196 -16.81 -5.85 -2.72
C ARG A 196 -17.37 -4.99 -3.84
N GLU A 197 -18.02 -3.88 -3.50
CA GLU A 197 -18.60 -2.96 -4.49
C GLU A 197 -17.55 -2.31 -5.38
N ALA A 198 -16.37 -1.96 -4.85
CA ALA A 198 -15.27 -1.40 -5.65
C ALA A 198 -14.68 -2.45 -6.60
N ALA A 199 -14.47 -3.69 -6.12
CA ALA A 199 -14.00 -4.79 -6.96
C ALA A 199 -14.99 -5.12 -8.08
N ARG A 200 -16.29 -5.05 -7.77
CA ARG A 200 -17.38 -5.24 -8.73
C ARG A 200 -17.47 -4.09 -9.74
N ALA A 201 -17.28 -2.85 -9.30
CA ALA A 201 -17.35 -1.67 -10.17
C ALA A 201 -16.30 -1.67 -11.29
N VAL A 202 -15.15 -2.30 -11.09
CA VAL A 202 -14.13 -2.49 -12.15
C VAL A 202 -14.33 -3.74 -13.00
N GLY A 203 -15.41 -4.49 -12.77
CA GLY A 203 -15.77 -5.69 -13.53
C GLY A 203 -15.08 -6.98 -13.08
N GLY A 204 -14.46 -6.99 -11.89
CA GLY A 204 -13.76 -8.19 -11.39
C GLY A 204 -12.56 -8.61 -12.24
N PHE A 205 -12.18 -9.88 -12.14
CA PHE A 205 -11.06 -10.44 -12.91
C PHE A 205 -11.44 -10.51 -14.39
N PRO A 206 -10.65 -9.93 -15.31
CA PRO A 206 -10.94 -9.99 -16.73
C PRO A 206 -10.86 -11.42 -17.24
N GLU A 207 -11.93 -11.87 -17.91
CA GLU A 207 -12.10 -13.26 -18.34
C GLU A 207 -11.24 -13.62 -19.56
N ASP A 208 -10.81 -12.62 -20.32
CA ASP A 208 -9.91 -12.81 -21.48
C ASP A 208 -8.47 -13.18 -21.08
N PHE A 209 -8.13 -13.08 -19.79
CA PHE A 209 -6.80 -13.40 -19.27
C PHE A 209 -6.75 -14.82 -18.71
N ASN A 210 -5.85 -15.64 -19.25
CA ASN A 210 -5.57 -16.99 -18.74
C ASN A 210 -4.47 -17.01 -17.65
N VAL A 211 -3.62 -15.98 -17.62
CA VAL A 211 -2.59 -15.72 -16.60
C VAL A 211 -2.51 -14.20 -16.39
N MET A 212 -2.09 -13.76 -15.20
CA MET A 212 -1.95 -12.33 -14.85
C MET A 212 -3.27 -11.55 -14.83
N GLU A 213 -4.40 -12.26 -14.73
CA GLU A 213 -5.73 -11.67 -14.58
C GLU A 213 -5.82 -10.78 -13.33
N ASP A 214 -5.12 -11.18 -12.27
CA ASP A 214 -5.00 -10.47 -11.00
C ASP A 214 -4.29 -9.12 -11.18
N ARG A 215 -3.23 -9.08 -11.98
CA ARG A 215 -2.51 -7.85 -12.34
C ARG A 215 -3.38 -6.92 -13.17
N ALA A 216 -4.07 -7.46 -14.17
CA ALA A 216 -4.97 -6.68 -15.02
C ALA A 216 -6.13 -6.09 -14.19
N PHE A 217 -6.72 -6.88 -13.30
CA PHE A 217 -7.72 -6.42 -12.33
C PHE A 217 -7.18 -5.33 -11.42
N MET A 218 -6.02 -5.54 -10.78
CA MET A 218 -5.45 -4.57 -9.84
C MET A 218 -5.09 -3.27 -10.55
N THR A 219 -4.66 -3.33 -11.81
CA THR A 219 -4.43 -2.14 -12.64
C THR A 219 -5.72 -1.32 -12.80
N ARG A 220 -6.83 -1.95 -13.16
CA ARG A 220 -8.15 -1.29 -13.25
C ARG A 220 -8.61 -0.76 -11.90
N PHE A 221 -8.47 -1.56 -10.84
CA PHE A 221 -8.86 -1.19 -9.49
C PHE A 221 -8.15 0.08 -9.03
N LEU A 222 -6.84 0.15 -9.24
CA LEU A 222 -6.02 1.26 -8.79
C LEU A 222 -6.24 2.56 -9.58
N GLN A 223 -6.86 2.52 -10.76
CA GLN A 223 -7.26 3.74 -11.48
C GLN A 223 -8.31 4.56 -10.73
N HIS A 224 -9.02 3.93 -9.79
CA HIS A 224 -10.17 4.53 -9.10
C HIS A 224 -10.04 4.51 -7.58
N TRP A 225 -9.29 3.57 -7.01
CA TRP A 225 -9.16 3.39 -5.57
C TRP A 225 -7.72 3.16 -5.12
N ARG A 226 -7.39 3.59 -3.90
CA ARG A 226 -6.13 3.25 -3.24
C ARG A 226 -6.26 1.98 -2.40
N VAL A 227 -5.15 1.26 -2.24
CA VAL A 227 -5.06 0.11 -1.33
C VAL A 227 -3.93 0.35 -0.34
N ALA A 228 -4.20 0.17 0.97
CA ALA A 228 -3.16 0.32 2.00
C ALA A 228 -2.52 -1.04 2.37
N MET A 229 -1.23 -1.04 2.67
CA MET A 229 -0.46 -2.23 3.03
C MET A 229 -0.17 -2.26 4.52
N LEU A 230 -0.52 -3.36 5.17
CA LEU A 230 -0.11 -3.70 6.52
C LEU A 230 1.23 -4.42 6.46
N ASP A 231 2.26 -3.84 7.08
CA ASP A 231 3.62 -4.39 7.17
C ASP A 231 3.68 -5.58 8.16
N ARG A 232 2.92 -6.64 7.86
CA ARG A 232 2.89 -7.91 8.58
C ARG A 232 2.67 -9.06 7.60
N PRO A 233 3.50 -10.11 7.60
CA PRO A 233 3.32 -11.27 6.74
C PRO A 233 2.20 -12.16 7.28
N LEU A 234 0.97 -11.95 6.82
CA LEU A 234 -0.22 -12.70 7.25
C LEU A 234 -0.74 -13.67 6.19
N ALA A 235 -0.27 -13.53 4.95
CA ALA A 235 -0.60 -14.42 3.84
C ALA A 235 0.56 -15.37 3.53
N PHE A 236 0.22 -16.59 3.13
CA PHE A 236 1.18 -17.62 2.75
C PHE A 236 0.86 -18.13 1.36
N HIS A 237 1.75 -17.85 0.41
CA HIS A 237 1.65 -18.35 -0.96
C HIS A 237 2.47 -19.63 -1.11
N HIS A 238 1.84 -20.74 -1.45
CA HIS A 238 2.50 -22.05 -1.48
C HIS A 238 2.97 -22.42 -2.88
N ARG A 239 4.26 -22.74 -2.99
CA ARG A 239 4.95 -23.04 -4.25
C ARG A 239 5.49 -24.46 -4.22
N ARG A 240 5.09 -25.23 -5.23
CA ARG A 240 5.48 -26.65 -5.36
C ARG A 240 6.75 -26.81 -6.17
N VAL A 241 7.70 -27.60 -5.65
CA VAL A 241 9.02 -27.84 -6.29
C VAL A 241 8.88 -28.74 -7.52
N SER A 242 8.06 -29.79 -7.42
CA SER A 242 7.89 -30.79 -8.47
C SER A 242 6.47 -30.79 -9.01
N ARG A 243 6.24 -30.10 -10.13
CA ARG A 243 4.98 -30.17 -10.87
C ARG A 243 5.17 -31.15 -12.04
N ARG A 244 4.72 -32.40 -11.90
CA ARG A 244 4.83 -33.41 -12.98
C ARG A 244 4.20 -32.97 -14.31
N ASP A 245 3.23 -32.05 -14.28
CA ASP A 245 2.53 -31.49 -15.45
C ASP A 245 3.08 -30.14 -15.98
N ASP A 246 4.15 -29.58 -15.39
CA ASP A 246 4.59 -28.21 -15.68
C ASP A 246 5.31 -28.04 -17.02
N ARG A 247 5.78 -29.11 -17.67
CA ARG A 247 6.59 -28.93 -18.89
C ARG A 247 5.76 -28.40 -20.05
N ALA A 248 4.49 -28.80 -20.18
CA ALA A 248 3.58 -28.30 -21.20
C ALA A 248 3.09 -26.88 -20.87
N ARG A 249 2.66 -26.63 -19.62
CA ARG A 249 2.21 -25.29 -19.17
C ARG A 249 3.33 -24.26 -19.15
N ARG A 250 4.57 -24.58 -18.77
CA ARG A 250 5.70 -23.62 -18.86
C ARG A 250 6.05 -23.25 -20.30
N VAL A 251 5.83 -24.16 -21.25
CA VAL A 251 6.06 -23.89 -22.68
C VAL A 251 4.95 -22.98 -23.21
N GLU A 252 3.69 -23.26 -22.90
CA GLU A 252 2.53 -22.39 -23.25
C GLU A 252 2.57 -21.02 -22.55
N MET A 253 3.10 -20.96 -21.33
CA MET A 253 3.19 -19.72 -20.55
C MET A 253 4.36 -18.83 -20.99
N ASN A 254 5.37 -19.38 -21.69
CA ASN A 254 6.53 -18.64 -22.21
C ASN A 254 6.50 -18.44 -23.74
N THR A 255 5.36 -18.65 -24.40
CA THR A 255 5.22 -18.28 -25.82
C THR A 255 4.87 -16.80 -25.95
N ILE A 256 5.42 -16.15 -26.97
CA ILE A 256 5.08 -14.77 -27.37
C ILE A 256 3.58 -14.62 -27.67
N ASP A 257 2.91 -15.71 -28.04
CA ASP A 257 1.48 -15.75 -28.39
C ASP A 257 0.56 -15.89 -27.16
N ASN A 258 1.11 -15.97 -25.94
CA ASN A 258 0.31 -15.96 -24.72
C ASN A 258 -0.32 -14.56 -24.54
N PRO A 259 -1.66 -14.41 -24.48
CA PRO A 259 -2.33 -13.11 -24.32
C PRO A 259 -1.88 -12.36 -23.06
N SER A 260 -1.43 -13.08 -22.04
CA SER A 260 -0.85 -12.51 -20.82
C SER A 260 0.46 -11.76 -21.07
N TYR A 261 1.10 -12.00 -22.23
CA TYR A 261 2.24 -11.28 -22.76
C TYR A 261 1.88 -10.24 -23.83
N ASP A 262 0.58 -10.05 -24.12
CA ASP A 262 0.13 -9.04 -25.07
C ASP A 262 0.08 -7.67 -24.38
N TRP A 263 1.15 -6.90 -24.54
CA TRP A 263 1.26 -5.55 -24.00
C TRP A 263 0.19 -4.62 -24.54
N ARG A 264 -0.51 -4.98 -25.63
CA ARG A 264 -1.65 -4.22 -26.13
C ARG A 264 -2.84 -4.34 -25.19
N LEU A 265 -3.10 -5.50 -24.58
CA LEU A 265 -4.16 -5.64 -23.58
C LEU A 265 -3.87 -4.77 -22.36
N PHE A 266 -2.65 -4.80 -21.82
CA PHE A 266 -2.26 -3.91 -20.71
C PHE A 266 -2.24 -2.43 -21.10
N SER A 267 -1.84 -2.10 -22.32
CA SER A 267 -1.86 -0.74 -22.85
C SER A 267 -3.30 -0.23 -23.02
N ASP A 268 -4.20 -1.05 -23.55
CA ASP A 268 -5.63 -0.73 -23.70
C ASP A 268 -6.32 -0.60 -22.34
N LEU A 269 -5.92 -1.39 -21.34
CA LEU A 269 -6.35 -1.26 -19.95
C LEU A 269 -5.87 0.05 -19.30
N ALA A 270 -4.67 0.51 -19.64
CA ALA A 270 -4.10 1.77 -19.15
C ALA A 270 -4.65 2.99 -19.88
N ARG A 271 -5.41 2.81 -20.98
CA ARG A 271 -6.11 3.93 -21.64
C ARG A 271 -7.20 4.43 -20.71
N VAL A 272 -6.94 5.57 -20.09
CA VAL A 272 -7.98 6.36 -19.44
C VAL A 272 -9.06 6.63 -20.50
N PRO A 273 -10.33 6.24 -20.29
CA PRO A 273 -11.39 6.62 -21.20
C PRO A 273 -11.48 8.15 -21.18
N VAL A 274 -11.05 8.78 -22.27
CA VAL A 274 -11.34 10.18 -22.52
C VAL A 274 -12.83 10.23 -22.82
N HIS A 275 -13.64 10.49 -21.78
CA HIS A 275 -15.07 10.68 -21.91
C HIS A 275 -15.33 11.83 -22.87
N SER A 276 -15.62 11.52 -24.13
CA SER A 276 -16.41 12.42 -24.96
C SER A 276 -17.87 12.25 -24.55
N PRO A 277 -18.64 13.34 -24.37
CA PRO A 277 -20.04 13.25 -23.98
C PRO A 277 -20.85 12.44 -25.01
N PRO A 278 -21.92 11.75 -24.59
CA PRO A 278 -22.66 10.85 -25.46
C PRO A 278 -23.39 11.64 -26.55
N GLY A 279 -22.90 11.54 -27.79
CA GLY A 279 -23.61 11.95 -29.00
C GLY A 279 -24.32 10.74 -29.62
N THR A 280 -25.58 10.91 -29.97
CA THR A 280 -26.48 9.90 -30.55
C THR A 280 -26.00 9.37 -31.90
N ASP A 281 -26.09 8.05 -32.07
CA ASP A 281 -25.85 7.31 -33.31
C ASP A 281 -26.73 7.82 -34.46
N ALA A 282 -26.11 8.43 -35.50
CA ALA A 282 -26.62 8.51 -36.87
C ALA A 282 -25.61 9.20 -37.82
N ASP A 283 -24.41 8.62 -38.03
CA ASP A 283 -23.64 8.73 -39.29
C ASP A 283 -22.26 8.05 -39.15
N ARG A 284 -22.23 6.72 -39.19
CA ARG A 284 -20.98 5.96 -39.25
C ARG A 284 -20.57 5.72 -40.70
N THR A 285 -19.82 6.65 -41.29
CA THR A 285 -19.13 6.46 -42.58
C THR A 285 -17.66 6.09 -42.38
N ALA A 286 -17.05 5.44 -43.40
CA ALA A 286 -15.66 4.98 -43.48
C ALA A 286 -14.56 6.02 -43.13
N HIS A 287 -14.96 7.27 -42.90
CA HIS A 287 -14.14 8.34 -42.36
C HIS A 287 -13.76 8.08 -40.89
N ASP A 288 -14.64 7.52 -40.06
CA ASP A 288 -14.39 7.26 -38.64
C ASP A 288 -13.34 6.14 -38.45
N THR A 289 -13.35 5.13 -39.34
CA THR A 289 -12.33 4.07 -39.33
C THR A 289 -10.96 4.58 -39.76
N ARG A 290 -10.89 5.52 -40.71
CA ARG A 290 -9.64 6.16 -41.12
C ARG A 290 -9.12 7.14 -40.07
N LEU A 291 -10.01 7.90 -39.41
CA LEU A 291 -9.66 8.77 -38.29
C LEU A 291 -9.15 7.98 -37.09
N ARG A 292 -9.76 6.83 -36.78
CA ARG A 292 -9.24 5.90 -35.76
C ARG A 292 -7.89 5.30 -36.14
N ALA A 293 -7.68 4.91 -37.40
CA ALA A 293 -6.40 4.38 -37.85
C ALA A 293 -5.29 5.45 -37.80
N ILE A 294 -5.59 6.68 -38.23
CA ILE A 294 -4.69 7.83 -38.14
C ILE A 294 -4.42 8.18 -36.67
N ALA A 295 -5.44 8.20 -35.80
CA ALA A 295 -5.26 8.43 -34.36
C ALA A 295 -4.43 7.33 -33.69
N THR A 296 -4.56 6.07 -34.12
CA THR A 296 -3.76 4.95 -33.59
C THR A 296 -2.30 5.03 -34.07
N THR A 297 -2.07 5.41 -35.33
CA THR A 297 -0.72 5.66 -35.86
C THR A 297 -0.08 6.88 -35.22
N VAL A 298 -0.84 7.98 -35.03
CA VAL A 298 -0.39 9.17 -34.30
C VAL A 298 -0.17 8.85 -32.83
N LEU A 299 -0.97 8.02 -32.16
CA LEU A 299 -0.73 7.61 -30.78
C LEU A 299 0.49 6.69 -30.65
N ARG A 300 0.75 5.83 -31.65
CA ARG A 300 1.96 5.00 -31.70
C ARG A 300 3.20 5.86 -31.95
N GLU A 301 3.16 6.75 -32.93
CA GLU A 301 4.24 7.72 -33.17
C GLU A 301 4.41 8.66 -31.99
N VAL A 302 3.33 9.13 -31.36
CA VAL A 302 3.39 9.92 -30.13
C VAL A 302 3.89 9.08 -28.97
N ASN A 303 3.74 7.76 -28.91
CA ASN A 303 4.28 6.91 -27.84
C ASN A 303 5.78 6.62 -28.02
N ASP A 304 6.20 6.38 -29.27
CA ASP A 304 7.59 6.20 -29.66
C ASP A 304 8.34 7.55 -29.56
N GLU A 305 7.73 8.63 -30.03
CA GLU A 305 8.18 10.01 -29.85
C GLU A 305 7.99 10.49 -28.42
N THR A 306 7.04 10.03 -27.59
CA THR A 306 6.98 10.41 -26.15
C THR A 306 8.02 9.70 -25.35
N SER A 307 8.55 8.55 -25.76
CA SER A 307 9.75 7.98 -25.15
C SER A 307 11.01 8.79 -25.50
N ALA A 308 11.09 9.32 -26.72
CA ALA A 308 12.17 10.21 -27.16
C ALA A 308 12.02 11.67 -26.64
N LEU A 309 10.78 12.16 -26.60
CA LEU A 309 10.35 13.42 -26.00
C LEU A 309 10.35 13.30 -24.49
N TRP A 310 10.29 12.14 -23.84
CA TRP A 310 10.48 12.07 -22.39
C TRP A 310 11.90 12.55 -22.04
N HIS A 311 12.89 12.10 -22.81
CA HIS A 311 14.27 12.58 -22.69
C HIS A 311 14.46 14.05 -23.12
N LYS A 312 13.59 14.58 -23.98
CA LYS A 312 13.67 15.96 -24.51
C LYS A 312 12.84 16.98 -23.71
N LEU A 313 11.66 16.58 -23.24
CA LEU A 313 10.74 17.25 -22.32
C LEU A 313 11.32 17.26 -20.92
N ASP A 314 12.09 16.27 -20.47
CA ASP A 314 12.80 16.41 -19.19
C ASP A 314 13.83 17.57 -19.27
N GLY A 315 14.45 17.74 -20.44
CA GLY A 315 15.30 18.89 -20.76
C GLY A 315 14.56 20.23 -20.96
N GLU A 316 13.43 20.24 -21.68
CA GLU A 316 12.63 21.45 -21.91
C GLU A 316 11.76 21.84 -20.70
N ALA A 317 11.21 20.87 -19.96
CA ALA A 317 10.55 21.07 -18.68
C ALA A 317 11.56 21.56 -17.65
N GLY A 318 12.81 21.07 -17.64
CA GLY A 318 13.87 21.66 -16.82
C GLY A 318 14.14 23.14 -17.15
N ARG A 319 14.11 23.49 -18.45
CA ARG A 319 14.25 24.89 -18.92
C ARG A 319 13.02 25.76 -18.61
N LEU A 320 11.82 25.19 -18.69
CA LEU A 320 10.56 25.87 -18.36
C LEU A 320 10.41 26.06 -16.85
N HIS A 321 10.80 25.08 -16.01
CA HIS A 321 10.87 25.24 -14.56
C HIS A 321 11.88 26.33 -14.17
N GLN A 322 13.08 26.37 -14.75
CA GLN A 322 14.02 27.48 -14.50
C GLN A 322 13.48 28.85 -14.92
N ARG A 323 12.59 28.90 -15.92
CA ARG A 323 11.96 30.13 -16.39
C ARG A 323 10.74 30.51 -15.54
N LEU A 324 10.01 29.52 -15.03
CA LEU A 324 8.93 29.68 -14.05
C LEU A 324 9.50 30.16 -12.72
N ASP A 325 10.58 29.54 -12.22
CA ASP A 325 11.31 29.96 -11.00
C ASP A 325 11.81 31.41 -11.11
N ARG A 326 12.28 31.84 -12.29
CA ARG A 326 12.64 33.25 -12.54
C ARG A 326 11.45 34.21 -12.54
N LEU A 327 10.27 33.74 -12.95
CA LEU A 327 9.05 34.55 -12.99
C LEU A 327 8.35 34.59 -11.62
N GLU A 328 8.35 33.47 -10.89
CA GLU A 328 7.91 33.35 -9.50
C GLU A 328 8.82 34.13 -8.56
N GLY A 329 10.13 34.14 -8.78
CA GLY A 329 11.05 35.04 -8.07
C GLY A 329 10.76 36.53 -8.31
N ARG A 330 10.12 36.88 -9.43
CA ARG A 330 9.63 38.25 -9.70
C ARG A 330 8.24 38.51 -9.10
N LEU A 331 7.43 37.47 -8.91
CA LEU A 331 6.12 37.54 -8.25
C LEU A 331 6.19 37.43 -6.72
N ALA A 332 7.29 36.90 -6.16
CA ALA A 332 7.53 36.79 -4.73
C ALA A 332 7.65 38.14 -3.99
N HIS A 333 7.57 39.26 -4.71
CA HIS A 333 7.31 40.58 -4.11
C HIS A 333 5.83 40.79 -3.71
N ALA A 334 4.98 39.78 -3.88
CA ALA A 334 3.57 39.80 -3.49
C ALA A 334 3.09 38.40 -3.06
N ALA A 335 3.58 37.89 -1.92
CA ALA A 335 2.97 36.74 -1.24
C ALA A 335 2.25 37.24 0.03
N PRO A 336 1.02 36.78 0.33
CA PRO A 336 0.30 37.16 1.53
C PRO A 336 0.88 36.48 2.77
N GLU A 337 0.97 37.22 3.88
CA GLU A 337 1.35 36.73 5.20
C GLU A 337 0.38 35.62 5.68
N THR A 338 0.81 34.36 5.64
CA THR A 338 0.15 33.29 6.40
C THR A 338 0.58 33.37 7.87
N ALA A 339 -0.41 33.46 8.77
CA ALA A 339 -0.22 33.54 10.22
C ALA A 339 0.59 32.34 10.76
N ALA A 340 1.53 32.63 11.67
CA ALA A 340 2.38 31.65 12.34
C ALA A 340 1.57 30.63 13.16
N LEU A 341 2.19 29.51 13.57
CA LEU A 341 1.59 28.65 14.58
C LEU A 341 1.44 29.45 15.89
N ASP A 342 0.20 29.86 16.21
CA ASP A 342 -0.16 30.52 17.46
C ASP A 342 -0.10 29.53 18.64
N ALA A 343 1.10 29.24 19.12
CA ALA A 343 1.28 28.64 20.44
C ALA A 343 1.23 29.75 21.49
N ASP A 344 0.51 29.52 22.59
CA ASP A 344 0.51 30.43 23.75
C ASP A 344 1.97 30.63 24.21
N PRO A 345 2.50 31.87 24.20
CA PRO A 345 3.87 32.17 24.60
C PRO A 345 4.24 31.62 25.98
N GLU A 346 3.28 31.49 26.89
CA GLU A 346 3.52 30.96 28.24
C GLU A 346 3.78 29.45 28.28
N THR A 347 3.32 28.72 27.25
CA THR A 347 3.46 27.26 27.16
C THR A 347 4.51 26.81 26.15
N CYS A 348 4.98 27.72 25.29
CA CYS A 348 6.01 27.44 24.29
C CYS A 348 7.35 27.12 24.97
N LEU A 349 7.86 25.92 24.74
CA LEU A 349 9.14 25.45 25.29
C LEU A 349 10.26 25.58 24.26
N TRP A 350 9.93 25.41 22.98
CA TRP A 350 10.87 25.51 21.87
C TRP A 350 10.16 25.85 20.56
N SER A 351 10.74 26.74 19.77
CA SER A 351 10.27 27.14 18.45
C SER A 351 11.44 27.11 17.48
N LEU A 352 11.24 26.55 16.29
CA LEU A 352 12.27 26.45 15.25
C LEU A 352 12.86 27.82 14.92
N TRP A 353 12.01 28.82 14.73
CA TRP A 353 12.42 30.13 14.22
C TRP A 353 13.13 30.99 15.26
N ASP A 354 12.92 30.73 16.54
CA ASP A 354 13.64 31.41 17.63
C ASP A 354 15.09 30.93 17.74
N ARG A 355 15.39 29.74 17.21
CA ARG A 355 16.74 29.14 17.19
C ARG A 355 17.51 29.40 15.91
N MET A 356 16.86 29.98 14.90
CA MET A 356 17.47 30.30 13.61
C MET A 356 17.94 31.74 13.56
N GLY A 357 19.13 31.94 12.97
CA GLY A 357 19.64 33.27 12.64
C GLY A 357 18.82 33.93 11.53
N GLU A 358 19.03 35.24 11.35
CA GLU A 358 18.33 36.03 10.33
C GLU A 358 18.83 35.79 8.90
N GLN A 359 20.02 35.20 8.75
CA GLN A 359 20.60 34.89 7.44
C GLN A 359 20.08 33.56 6.90
N ASP A 360 19.81 33.52 5.61
CA ASP A 360 19.54 32.28 4.90
C ASP A 360 20.80 31.39 4.93
N ILE A 361 20.62 30.14 5.37
CA ILE A 361 21.71 29.17 5.48
C ILE A 361 21.45 27.99 4.57
N ALA A 362 22.48 27.55 3.85
CA ALA A 362 22.49 26.31 3.09
C ALA A 362 23.75 25.52 3.45
N HIS A 363 23.62 24.30 3.94
CA HIS A 363 24.78 23.45 4.22
C HIS A 363 24.47 21.96 4.12
N PRO A 364 25.48 21.11 3.84
CA PRO A 364 25.29 19.67 3.84
C PRO A 364 24.91 19.15 5.23
N VAL A 365 24.00 18.18 5.29
CA VAL A 365 23.66 17.47 6.54
C VAL A 365 24.13 16.03 6.51
N ALA A 366 24.73 15.61 7.62
CA ALA A 366 25.18 14.24 7.84
C ALA A 366 24.18 13.49 8.73
N PRO A 367 23.90 12.21 8.46
CA PRO A 367 23.07 11.41 9.35
C PRO A 367 23.65 11.37 10.76
N GLY A 368 22.81 11.45 11.79
CA GLY A 368 23.25 11.39 13.18
C GLY A 368 23.79 12.70 13.75
N HIS A 369 23.96 13.75 12.94
CA HIS A 369 24.47 15.04 13.38
C HIS A 369 23.33 16.04 13.59
N PRO A 370 23.16 16.60 14.81
CA PRO A 370 22.15 17.60 15.06
C PRO A 370 22.40 18.90 14.28
N PHE A 371 21.32 19.49 13.79
CA PHE A 371 21.19 20.82 13.25
C PHE A 371 19.98 21.50 13.90
N ALA A 372 19.85 22.82 13.75
CA ALA A 372 18.75 23.55 14.40
C ALA A 372 18.65 23.30 15.94
N GLU A 373 19.78 23.05 16.61
CA GLU A 373 19.88 22.59 18.01
C GLU A 373 19.34 21.18 18.29
N ARG A 374 18.15 20.81 17.77
CA ARG A 374 17.40 19.60 18.14
C ARG A 374 16.94 18.73 16.98
N LEU A 375 17.17 19.15 15.74
CA LEU A 375 16.81 18.37 14.56
C LEU A 375 17.96 17.49 14.13
N GLU A 376 17.69 16.25 13.76
CA GLU A 376 18.70 15.32 13.26
C GLU A 376 18.12 14.55 12.08
N LEU A 377 18.95 14.30 11.07
CA LEU A 377 18.58 13.37 10.00
C LEU A 377 19.00 11.96 10.41
N SER A 378 18.05 11.03 10.46
CA SER A 378 18.28 9.62 10.77
C SER A 378 18.20 8.79 9.50
N GLN A 379 19.32 8.19 9.10
CA GLN A 379 19.44 7.27 7.95
C GLN A 379 20.46 6.16 8.27
N PRO A 380 20.25 4.91 7.83
CA PRO A 380 21.20 3.82 8.05
C PRO A 380 22.35 3.81 7.02
N PHE A 381 22.44 4.84 6.17
CA PHE A 381 23.42 4.95 5.10
C PHE A 381 23.90 6.39 4.97
N ASP A 382 25.12 6.54 4.48
CA ASP A 382 25.70 7.84 4.11
C ASP A 382 25.75 7.97 2.58
N LEU A 383 25.34 9.12 2.07
CA LEU A 383 25.13 9.43 0.65
C LEU A 383 25.40 10.92 0.39
N PRO A 384 26.26 11.29 -0.57
CA PRO A 384 26.50 12.69 -0.88
C PRO A 384 25.24 13.37 -1.43
N GLY A 385 25.15 14.69 -1.27
CA GLY A 385 24.09 15.51 -1.90
C GLY A 385 22.88 15.83 -1.02
N ARG A 386 22.92 15.50 0.27
CA ARG A 386 21.92 15.99 1.22
C ARG A 386 22.18 17.44 1.60
N LEU A 387 21.15 18.26 1.56
CA LEU A 387 21.27 19.68 1.82
C LEU A 387 20.16 20.13 2.75
N LEU A 388 20.52 20.89 3.77
CA LEU A 388 19.59 21.68 4.55
C LEU A 388 19.62 23.11 4.03
N HIS A 389 18.45 23.66 3.74
CA HIS A 389 18.25 25.07 3.46
C HIS A 389 17.28 25.66 4.48
N VAL A 390 17.64 26.76 5.12
CA VAL A 390 16.78 27.45 6.08
C VAL A 390 16.73 28.92 5.74
N SER A 391 15.52 29.45 5.62
CA SER A 391 15.25 30.88 5.49
C SER A 391 14.23 31.30 6.52
N LYS A 392 14.65 32.11 7.50
CA LYS A 392 13.76 32.63 8.54
C LYS A 392 12.80 33.67 7.97
N ALA A 393 13.27 34.52 7.06
CA ALA A 393 12.45 35.51 6.38
C ALA A 393 11.31 34.86 5.57
N ALA A 394 11.58 33.74 4.90
CA ALA A 394 10.57 32.97 4.19
C ALA A 394 9.82 31.96 5.07
N ARG A 395 10.17 31.83 6.35
CA ARG A 395 9.72 30.77 7.28
C ARG A 395 9.74 29.39 6.62
N ARG A 396 10.89 29.00 6.06
CA ARG A 396 11.05 27.72 5.35
C ARG A 396 12.33 27.00 5.75
N LEU A 397 12.17 25.78 6.25
CA LEU A 397 13.24 24.82 6.45
C LEU A 397 13.02 23.69 5.44
N ILE A 398 14.01 23.45 4.58
CA ILE A 398 13.97 22.45 3.52
C ILE A 398 15.10 21.47 3.74
N VAL A 399 14.77 20.19 3.85
CA VAL A 399 15.74 19.09 3.81
C VAL A 399 15.61 18.39 2.47
N GLN A 400 16.65 18.51 1.64
CA GLN A 400 16.74 17.85 0.35
C GLN A 400 17.55 16.56 0.48
N LEU A 401 16.99 15.46 -0.01
CA LEU A 401 17.54 14.12 0.05
C LEU A 401 17.60 13.52 -1.37
N PRO A 402 18.76 13.09 -1.88
CA PRO A 402 18.86 12.42 -3.17
C PRO A 402 18.02 11.13 -3.22
N GLN A 403 17.96 10.40 -2.11
CA GLN A 403 17.07 9.27 -1.93
C GLN A 403 16.80 9.00 -0.45
N THR A 404 15.62 8.46 -0.13
CA THR A 404 15.22 8.09 1.23
C THR A 404 15.39 6.60 1.56
N ARG A 405 15.47 5.73 0.55
CA ARG A 405 15.56 4.25 0.69
C ARG A 405 14.56 3.68 1.72
N ASP A 406 14.90 2.62 2.43
CA ASP A 406 13.99 1.92 3.34
C ASP A 406 13.69 2.71 4.63
N TRP A 407 14.63 3.54 5.07
CA TRP A 407 14.49 4.34 6.29
C TRP A 407 15.18 5.70 6.15
N SER A 408 14.39 6.75 6.30
CA SER A 408 14.85 8.12 6.51
C SER A 408 13.86 8.83 7.41
N ALA A 409 14.33 9.47 8.47
CA ALA A 409 13.48 10.25 9.36
C ALA A 409 14.15 11.57 9.72
N LEU A 410 13.33 12.62 9.86
CA LEU A 410 13.73 13.83 10.56
C LEU A 410 13.36 13.66 12.03
N GLU A 411 14.37 13.57 12.89
CA GLU A 411 14.22 13.36 14.32
C GLU A 411 14.23 14.70 15.05
N ILE A 412 13.29 14.90 15.97
CA ILE A 412 13.23 16.07 16.85
C ILE A 412 13.50 15.60 18.28
N ALA A 413 14.62 16.03 18.85
CA ALA A 413 15.04 15.68 20.19
C ALA A 413 14.17 16.36 21.26
N LEU A 414 13.47 15.56 22.09
CA LEU A 414 12.52 16.03 23.10
C LEU A 414 13.10 16.05 24.53
N ASP A 415 14.34 15.57 24.69
CA ASP A 415 15.02 15.50 25.97
C ASP A 415 15.21 16.90 26.60
N GLY A 416 14.92 16.97 27.90
CA GLY A 416 15.01 18.20 28.68
C GLY A 416 13.87 19.20 28.47
N LEU A 417 12.91 18.94 27.57
CA LEU A 417 11.76 19.85 27.37
C LEU A 417 10.60 19.56 28.34
N ALA A 418 10.35 18.28 28.66
CA ALA A 418 9.28 17.90 29.59
C ALA A 418 9.79 17.83 31.04
N GLY A 419 9.17 18.61 31.93
CA GLY A 419 9.34 18.43 33.38
C GLY A 419 8.64 17.16 33.89
N PRO A 420 8.96 16.68 35.12
CA PRO A 420 8.29 15.53 35.70
C PRO A 420 6.77 15.69 35.69
N GLY A 421 6.04 14.70 35.17
CA GLY A 421 4.59 14.69 35.12
C GLY A 421 3.94 15.57 34.04
N HIS A 422 4.72 16.25 33.19
CA HIS A 422 4.20 17.11 32.11
C HIS A 422 4.32 16.43 30.74
N GLY A 423 3.34 16.66 29.88
CA GLY A 423 3.36 16.19 28.49
C GLY A 423 3.94 17.24 27.55
N LEU A 424 4.14 16.86 26.29
CA LEU A 424 4.56 17.76 25.22
C LEU A 424 3.55 17.73 24.09
N ARG A 425 3.23 18.90 23.55
CA ARG A 425 2.53 19.07 22.29
C ARG A 425 3.53 19.50 21.23
N CYS A 426 3.77 18.67 20.24
CA CYS A 426 4.60 18.99 19.10
C CYS A 426 3.70 19.35 17.91
N GLN A 427 3.82 20.57 17.42
CA GLN A 427 3.07 21.07 16.27
C GLN A 427 4.02 21.45 15.16
N PHE A 428 3.74 20.98 13.96
CA PHE A 428 4.49 21.40 12.79
C PHE A 428 3.58 21.59 11.59
N GLU A 429 4.00 22.50 10.72
CA GLU A 429 3.34 22.78 9.47
C GLU A 429 4.31 22.45 8.35
N ILE A 430 3.88 21.59 7.43
CA ILE A 430 4.68 21.18 6.27
C ILE A 430 3.97 21.56 4.98
N GLU A 431 4.76 21.74 3.95
CA GLU A 431 4.31 21.99 2.60
C GLU A 431 5.00 21.01 1.67
N ALA A 432 4.34 20.62 0.58
CA ALA A 432 4.89 19.72 -0.40
C ALA A 432 4.58 20.20 -1.81
N ASP A 433 5.58 20.16 -2.70
CA ASP A 433 5.35 20.45 -4.12
C ASP A 433 4.60 19.30 -4.80
N THR A 434 4.84 18.07 -4.35
CA THR A 434 4.12 16.87 -4.78
C THR A 434 3.54 16.19 -3.56
N GLY A 435 2.29 15.76 -3.62
CA GLY A 435 1.65 15.07 -2.50
C GLY A 435 2.39 13.79 -2.11
N TYR A 436 2.55 13.55 -0.81
CA TYR A 436 3.20 12.35 -0.28
C TYR A 436 2.63 11.96 1.07
N LEU A 437 2.95 10.74 1.47
CA LEU A 437 2.58 10.20 2.77
C LEU A 437 3.81 10.05 3.63
N PHE A 438 3.66 10.30 4.91
CA PHE A 438 4.75 10.18 5.87
C PHE A 438 4.19 9.72 7.20
N GLU A 439 5.05 9.23 8.08
CA GLU A 439 4.62 8.77 9.40
C GLU A 439 5.21 9.67 10.47
N THR A 440 4.54 9.74 11.61
CA THR A 440 5.13 10.26 12.84
C THR A 440 5.09 9.22 13.93
N ALA A 441 6.17 9.07 14.67
CA ALA A 441 6.21 8.19 15.83
C ALA A 441 7.02 8.83 16.96
N LEU A 442 6.73 8.43 18.20
CA LEU A 442 7.63 8.67 19.32
C LEU A 442 8.72 7.59 19.30
N SER A 443 9.94 7.97 18.97
CA SER A 443 11.11 7.12 19.07
C SER A 443 11.69 7.18 20.49
N ILE A 444 11.98 6.01 21.06
CA ILE A 444 12.65 5.86 22.36
C ILE A 444 13.69 4.74 22.33
N ILE A 445 14.60 4.77 23.29
CA ILE A 445 15.53 3.69 23.56
C ILE A 445 15.14 3.00 24.87
N GLU A 446 14.72 1.74 24.81
CA GLU A 446 14.44 0.92 25.99
C GLU A 446 15.65 0.04 26.36
N ARG A 447 15.86 -0.18 27.66
CA ARG A 447 16.84 -1.13 28.19
C ARG A 447 16.13 -2.41 28.63
N GLU A 448 16.50 -3.54 28.05
CA GLU A 448 16.05 -4.85 28.54
C GLU A 448 16.92 -5.34 29.71
N GLY A 449 16.46 -6.37 30.44
CA GLY A 449 17.05 -6.87 31.69
C GLY A 449 18.52 -7.32 31.65
N LEU A 450 19.15 -7.38 30.47
CA LEU A 450 20.59 -7.64 30.27
C LEU A 450 21.39 -6.39 29.83
N GLY A 451 20.79 -5.19 29.90
CA GLY A 451 21.42 -3.93 29.49
C GLY A 451 21.44 -3.68 27.98
N ARG A 452 20.81 -4.55 27.17
CA ARG A 452 20.67 -4.35 25.72
C ARG A 452 19.75 -3.16 25.45
N ARG A 453 20.25 -2.20 24.66
CA ARG A 453 19.48 -1.04 24.18
C ARG A 453 18.72 -1.44 22.91
N GLN A 454 17.40 -1.27 22.91
CA GLN A 454 16.55 -1.49 21.74
C GLN A 454 15.85 -0.18 21.37
N HIS A 455 15.86 0.15 20.08
CA HIS A 455 15.11 1.27 19.54
C HIS A 455 13.65 0.84 19.33
N LYS A 456 12.70 1.63 19.82
CA LYS A 456 11.26 1.37 19.65
C LYS A 456 10.53 2.62 19.19
N PHE A 457 9.55 2.40 18.32
CA PHE A 457 8.59 3.41 17.91
C PHE A 457 7.27 3.17 18.64
N LEU A 458 6.76 4.22 19.26
CA LEU A 458 5.48 4.24 19.95
C LEU A 458 4.54 5.22 19.25
N ASP A 459 3.25 4.96 19.33
CA ASP A 459 2.20 5.89 18.89
C ASP A 459 2.35 6.34 17.43
N THR A 460 2.60 5.40 16.51
CA THR A 460 2.79 5.69 15.09
C THR A 460 1.48 6.18 14.44
N HIS A 461 1.57 7.27 13.69
CA HIS A 461 0.47 7.86 12.91
C HIS A 461 0.91 8.08 11.47
N VAL A 462 0.02 7.83 10.51
CA VAL A 462 0.27 8.13 9.10
C VAL A 462 -0.46 9.41 8.70
N HIS A 463 0.23 10.24 7.94
CA HIS A 463 -0.22 11.55 7.49
C HIS A 463 -0.19 11.64 5.97
N SER A 464 -1.10 12.44 5.40
CA SER A 464 -1.15 12.72 3.97
C SER A 464 -0.91 14.20 3.72
N CYS A 465 0.24 14.53 3.12
CA CYS A 465 0.53 15.87 2.64
C CYS A 465 0.03 16.00 1.20
N GLN A 466 -0.82 16.99 0.92
CA GLN A 466 -1.33 17.27 -0.42
C GLN A 466 -0.38 18.21 -1.16
N ALA A 467 -0.35 18.13 -2.49
CA ALA A 467 0.47 19.05 -3.29
C ALA A 467 -0.01 20.50 -3.11
N HIS A 468 0.92 21.41 -2.85
CA HIS A 468 0.72 22.85 -2.70
C HIS A 468 -0.30 23.29 -1.62
N ALA A 469 -0.64 22.40 -0.69
CA ALA A 469 -1.52 22.72 0.43
C ALA A 469 -0.78 22.45 1.75
N PRO A 470 -0.61 23.46 2.62
CA PRO A 470 0.08 23.27 3.88
C PRO A 470 -0.72 22.31 4.79
N LEU A 471 -0.03 21.33 5.36
CA LEU A 471 -0.58 20.39 6.33
C LEU A 471 -0.05 20.74 7.72
N ARG A 472 -0.98 20.98 8.64
CA ARG A 472 -0.67 21.14 10.07
C ARG A 472 -0.85 19.82 10.79
N VAL A 473 0.18 19.37 11.50
CA VAL A 473 0.16 18.16 12.31
C VAL A 473 0.38 18.52 13.77
N THR A 474 -0.44 17.93 14.65
CA THR A 474 -0.29 18.05 16.11
C THR A 474 -0.08 16.66 16.70
N ARG A 475 0.95 16.49 17.52
CA ARG A 475 1.29 15.26 18.22
C ARG A 475 1.39 15.53 19.71
N ASP A 476 0.41 15.02 20.46
CA ASP A 476 0.35 15.15 21.90
C ASP A 476 0.97 13.91 22.55
N LEU A 477 2.07 14.12 23.27
CA LEU A 477 2.87 13.09 23.91
C LEU A 477 2.67 13.19 25.42
N THR A 478 2.00 12.18 25.98
CA THR A 478 1.69 12.15 27.41
C THR A 478 2.94 11.94 28.26
N PRO A 479 2.94 12.35 29.54
CA PRO A 479 4.07 12.11 30.46
C PRO A 479 4.45 10.62 30.53
N ALA A 480 3.44 9.74 30.54
CA ALA A 480 3.63 8.29 30.59
C ALA A 480 4.33 7.73 29.34
N MET A 481 4.14 8.35 28.17
CA MET A 481 4.82 7.96 26.94
C MET A 481 6.28 8.42 26.96
N LEU A 482 6.53 9.67 27.38
CA LEU A 482 7.87 10.26 27.46
C LEU A 482 8.75 9.55 28.50
N SER A 483 8.16 8.95 29.55
CA SER A 483 8.88 8.21 30.59
C SER A 483 9.17 6.74 30.25
N ARG A 484 8.72 6.22 29.10
CA ARG A 484 8.87 4.78 28.76
C ARG A 484 10.29 4.38 28.39
N GLY A 485 11.13 5.30 27.95
CA GLY A 485 12.49 5.01 27.52
C GLY A 485 13.39 6.24 27.58
N GLU A 486 14.63 6.03 27.17
CA GLU A 486 15.67 7.05 27.13
C GLU A 486 15.64 7.79 25.78
N SER A 487 16.10 9.05 25.79
CA SER A 487 16.28 9.89 24.58
C SER A 487 15.03 9.98 23.70
N PRO A 488 13.89 10.45 24.23
CA PRO A 488 12.66 10.55 23.44
C PRO A 488 12.84 11.51 22.26
N LYS A 489 12.45 11.06 21.07
CA LYS A 489 12.49 11.83 19.83
C LYS A 489 11.12 11.76 19.15
N LEU A 490 10.65 12.87 18.60
CA LEU A 490 9.55 12.81 17.62
C LEU A 490 10.17 12.55 16.25
N SER A 491 9.92 11.37 15.70
CA SER A 491 10.38 10.97 14.37
C SER A 491 9.34 11.37 13.34
N ILE A 492 9.72 12.18 12.35
CA ILE A 492 8.97 12.40 11.11
C ILE A 492 9.59 11.49 10.05
N ILE A 493 8.98 10.33 9.85
CA ILE A 493 9.47 9.25 8.99
C ILE A 493 9.05 9.57 7.56
N LEU A 494 10.03 9.78 6.69
CA LEU A 494 9.86 10.23 5.32
C LEU A 494 9.41 9.07 4.41
N PRO A 495 8.81 9.35 3.23
CA PRO A 495 8.39 8.31 2.30
C PRO A 495 9.55 7.39 1.94
N ARG A 496 9.32 6.08 1.91
CA ARG A 496 10.34 5.09 1.53
C ARG A 496 10.63 5.16 0.03
N GLN A 497 11.86 4.86 -0.35
CA GLN A 497 12.33 4.73 -1.74
C GLN A 497 12.08 5.96 -2.64
N ALA A 498 11.86 7.14 -2.05
CA ALA A 498 11.69 8.38 -2.79
C ALA A 498 13.05 8.86 -3.34
N LEU A 499 13.05 9.42 -4.55
CA LEU A 499 14.22 10.01 -5.21
C LEU A 499 14.07 11.52 -5.26
N ASN A 500 15.18 12.26 -5.09
CA ASN A 500 15.24 13.72 -5.08
C ASN A 500 14.17 14.37 -4.17
N PHE A 501 13.95 13.76 -3.02
CA PHE A 501 12.89 14.13 -2.09
C PHE A 501 13.22 15.45 -1.38
N ARG A 502 12.21 16.30 -1.23
CA ARG A 502 12.30 17.56 -0.48
C ARG A 502 11.25 17.57 0.62
N PHE A 503 11.71 17.62 1.86
CA PHE A 503 10.86 17.89 3.01
C PHE A 503 10.86 19.39 3.26
N CYS A 504 9.70 20.05 3.21
CA CYS A 504 9.57 21.47 3.51
C CYS A 504 8.72 21.67 4.78
N CYS A 505 9.33 22.26 5.80
CA CYS A 505 8.71 22.65 7.05
C CYS A 505 8.57 24.17 7.08
N ARG A 506 7.34 24.65 7.26
CA ARG A 506 7.04 26.08 7.42
C ARG A 506 7.16 26.53 8.87
N ASP A 507 6.82 25.64 9.79
CA ASP A 507 6.85 25.96 11.20
C ASP A 507 6.93 24.70 12.06
N LEU A 508 7.57 24.81 13.22
CA LEU A 508 7.67 23.73 14.20
C LEU A 508 7.81 24.34 15.59
N VAL A 509 6.85 24.00 16.45
CA VAL A 509 6.74 24.49 17.82
C VAL A 509 6.48 23.31 18.76
N ILE A 510 7.15 23.32 19.91
CA ILE A 510 6.95 22.37 21.00
C ILE A 510 6.47 23.16 22.21
N SER A 511 5.29 22.82 22.70
CA SER A 511 4.67 23.42 23.88
C SER A 511 4.43 22.38 24.97
N ARG A 512 4.24 22.86 26.19
CA ARG A 512 3.79 22.05 27.32
C ARG A 512 2.32 21.67 27.13
N LEU A 513 2.00 20.38 27.30
CA LEU A 513 0.62 19.87 27.29
C LEU A 513 -0.09 20.15 28.63
#